data_AF-A0A814KLL2-F1
#
_entry.id   AF-A0A814KLL2-F1
#
_cell.length_a   1.000
_cell.length_b   1.000
_cell.length_c   1.000
_cell.angle_alpha   90.00
_cell.angle_beta   90.00
_cell.angle_gamma   90.00
#
_symmetry.space_group_name_H-M   'P 1'
#
loop_
_entity.id
_entity.type
_entity.pdbx_description
1 polymer ?
#
loop_
_entity_poly.entity_id
_entity_poly.type
_entity_poly.pdbx_seq_one_letter_code
_entity_poly.pdbx_strand_id
1 'polypeptide(L)'
;MYRLPQQIEDKAISSIDQLATRLNTQWVHLRAARNFAIEKRKEATTGLQGLDSMDTSIVIADSLARNEFTVGSDIDWFLLNDGSADSQHHDFFRRVREEINKRASKPVGPEAIFDIPVFSHILVHAIGGENDTDSNMIHRLVLFLESEVIGSNDVYNHVKRAILKRYLLEDRGLWLGTNFHVSSFLQNDTARF
;
A
#
# COMPACT_ATOMS: atom_id res chain seq x y z
N MET A 1 10.10 -15.13 31.09
CA MET A 1 9.50 -15.95 30.01
C MET A 1 8.11 -15.38 29.73
N TYR A 2 8.02 -14.36 28.87
CA TYR A 2 6.75 -13.68 28.56
C TYR A 2 6.07 -14.41 27.40
N ARG A 3 4.89 -14.97 27.67
CA ARG A 3 4.02 -15.59 26.68
C ARG A 3 3.22 -14.46 26.02
N LEU A 4 3.50 -14.16 24.76
CA LEU A 4 2.66 -13.25 23.96
C LEU A 4 1.25 -13.87 23.84
N PRO A 5 0.17 -13.10 24.04
CA PRO A 5 -1.17 -13.60 23.82
C PRO A 5 -1.39 -13.88 22.33
N GLN A 6 -1.89 -15.07 22.02
CA GLN A 6 -2.51 -15.36 20.72
C GLN A 6 -3.67 -14.38 20.53
N GLN A 7 -3.49 -13.37 19.69
CA GLN A 7 -4.60 -12.60 19.15
C GLN A 7 -5.35 -13.50 18.17
N ILE A 8 -6.39 -14.15 18.66
CA ILE A 8 -7.50 -14.57 17.82
C ILE A 8 -8.21 -13.26 17.47
N GLU A 9 -7.93 -12.71 16.29
CA GLU A 9 -8.65 -11.55 15.76
C GLU A 9 -10.11 -11.93 15.54
N ASP A 10 -10.98 -11.60 16.50
CA ASP A 10 -12.40 -11.38 16.22
C ASP A 10 -12.48 -10.27 15.17
N LYS A 11 -12.66 -10.66 13.91
CA LYS A 11 -12.73 -9.73 12.78
C LYS A 11 -13.89 -8.76 13.01
N ALA A 12 -13.57 -7.52 13.38
CA ALA A 12 -14.55 -6.48 13.62
C ALA A 12 -15.51 -6.37 12.42
N ILE A 13 -16.82 -6.37 12.69
CA ILE A 13 -17.86 -6.23 11.66
C ILE A 13 -17.62 -4.91 10.91
N SER A 14 -17.36 -4.99 9.61
CA SER A 14 -17.08 -3.82 8.76
C SER A 14 -18.22 -2.80 8.82
N SER A 15 -17.92 -1.50 8.73
CA SER A 15 -18.93 -0.44 8.64
C SER A 15 -19.93 -0.67 7.51
N ILE A 16 -19.50 -1.30 6.41
CA ILE A 16 -20.39 -1.75 5.34
C ILE A 16 -21.35 -2.79 5.93
N ASP A 17 -20.88 -3.89 6.50
CA ASP A 17 -21.74 -4.94 7.05
C ASP A 17 -22.75 -4.40 8.10
N GLN A 18 -22.34 -3.42 8.90
CA GLN A 18 -23.23 -2.69 9.82
C GLN A 18 -24.32 -1.90 9.09
N LEU A 19 -23.97 -1.19 8.02
CA LEU A 19 -24.93 -0.45 7.19
C LEU A 19 -25.92 -1.41 6.49
N ALA A 20 -25.45 -2.56 5.99
CA ALA A 20 -26.33 -3.57 5.38
C ALA A 20 -27.38 -4.05 6.38
N THR A 21 -26.93 -4.31 7.61
CA THR A 21 -27.78 -4.74 8.72
C THR A 21 -28.82 -3.67 9.03
N ARG A 22 -28.42 -2.39 9.14
CA ARG A 22 -29.35 -1.27 9.40
C ARG A 22 -30.39 -1.08 8.31
N LEU A 23 -30.01 -1.31 7.06
CA LEU A 23 -30.89 -1.16 5.90
C LEU A 23 -31.68 -2.44 5.58
N ASN A 24 -31.52 -3.50 6.37
CA ASN A 24 -32.07 -4.83 6.11
C ASN A 24 -31.83 -5.30 4.65
N THR A 25 -30.62 -5.05 4.15
CA THR A 25 -30.23 -5.34 2.77
C THR A 25 -28.98 -6.20 2.71
N GLN A 26 -28.68 -6.69 1.51
CA GLN A 26 -27.53 -7.53 1.24
C GLN A 26 -26.80 -7.09 -0.02
N TRP A 27 -25.54 -6.69 0.12
CA TRP A 27 -24.66 -6.44 -1.03
C TRP A 27 -23.85 -7.68 -1.37
N VAL A 28 -24.51 -8.62 -2.05
CA VAL A 28 -23.91 -9.91 -2.44
C VAL A 28 -22.64 -9.74 -3.26
N HIS A 29 -22.60 -8.75 -4.16
CA HIS A 29 -21.43 -8.48 -5.01
C HIS A 29 -20.25 -7.92 -4.22
N LEU A 30 -20.48 -7.01 -3.26
CA LEU A 30 -19.41 -6.50 -2.39
C LEU A 30 -18.80 -7.61 -1.53
N ARG A 31 -19.64 -8.52 -1.01
CA ARG A 31 -19.15 -9.68 -0.26
C ARG A 31 -18.39 -10.66 -1.15
N ALA A 32 -18.88 -10.91 -2.36
CA ALA A 32 -18.19 -11.76 -3.32
C ALA A 32 -16.81 -11.19 -3.70
N ALA A 33 -16.74 -9.88 -3.98
CA ALA A 33 -15.49 -9.19 -4.27
C ALA A 33 -14.50 -9.25 -3.10
N ARG A 34 -14.98 -9.01 -1.87
CA ARG A 34 -14.17 -9.13 -0.65
C ARG A 34 -13.62 -10.54 -0.46
N ASN A 35 -14.46 -11.56 -0.58
CA ASN A 35 -14.02 -12.94 -0.45
C ASN A 35 -13.01 -13.31 -1.53
N PHE A 36 -13.23 -12.86 -2.77
CA PHE A 36 -12.31 -13.12 -3.86
C PHE A 36 -10.97 -12.42 -3.65
N ALA A 37 -10.97 -11.18 -3.18
CA ALA A 37 -9.76 -10.45 -2.82
C ALA A 37 -8.96 -11.19 -1.74
N ILE A 38 -9.61 -11.67 -0.69
CA ILE A 38 -8.97 -12.44 0.39
C ILE A 38 -8.31 -13.71 -0.15
N GLU A 39 -9.01 -14.49 -0.97
CA GLU A 39 -8.46 -15.71 -1.56
C GLU A 39 -7.30 -15.39 -2.52
N LYS A 40 -7.44 -14.34 -3.33
CA LYS A 40 -6.39 -13.91 -4.25
C LYS A 40 -5.13 -13.42 -3.51
N ARG A 41 -5.29 -12.71 -2.39
CA ARG A 41 -4.15 -12.32 -1.54
C ARG A 41 -3.48 -13.53 -0.91
N LYS A 42 -4.23 -14.53 -0.43
CA LYS A 42 -3.64 -15.79 0.07
C LYS A 42 -2.84 -16.49 -1.02
N GLU A 43 -3.39 -16.59 -2.23
CA GLU A 43 -2.71 -17.20 -3.38
C GLU A 43 -1.41 -16.46 -3.74
N ALA A 44 -1.43 -15.12 -3.71
CA ALA A 44 -0.25 -14.29 -3.93
C ALA A 44 0.79 -14.48 -2.81
N THR A 45 0.37 -14.48 -1.54
CA THR A 45 1.24 -14.73 -0.39
C THR A 45 1.90 -16.11 -0.47
N THR A 46 1.16 -17.16 -0.83
CA THR A 46 1.75 -18.49 -1.02
C THR A 46 2.74 -18.52 -2.19
N GLY A 47 2.43 -17.82 -3.29
CA GLY A 47 3.32 -17.73 -4.44
C GLY A 47 4.63 -17.00 -4.20
N LEU A 48 4.55 -15.96 -3.37
CA LEU A 48 5.68 -15.11 -3.01
C LEU A 48 6.40 -15.62 -1.76
N GLN A 49 6.02 -16.78 -1.22
CA GLN A 49 6.65 -17.33 -0.03
C GLN A 49 8.15 -17.58 -0.27
N GLY A 50 9.00 -16.98 0.57
CA GLY A 50 10.46 -17.06 0.43
C GLY A 50 11.05 -16.05 -0.57
N LEU A 51 10.22 -15.17 -1.16
CA LEU A 51 10.65 -13.96 -1.85
C LEU A 51 10.56 -12.77 -0.89
N ASP A 52 11.45 -12.76 0.09
CA ASP A 52 11.59 -11.67 1.06
C ASP A 52 13.00 -11.07 0.95
N SER A 53 13.11 -9.78 1.28
CA SER A 53 14.39 -9.07 1.42
C SER A 53 14.28 -8.11 2.59
N MET A 54 15.39 -7.91 3.31
CA MET A 54 15.46 -6.96 4.43
C MET A 54 15.24 -5.51 3.99
N ASP A 55 15.50 -5.24 2.71
CA ASP A 55 15.52 -3.89 2.14
C ASP A 55 14.30 -3.60 1.26
N THR A 56 13.37 -4.55 1.10
CA THR A 56 12.19 -4.34 0.26
C THR A 56 10.90 -4.89 0.85
N SER A 57 9.77 -4.26 0.52
CA SER A 57 8.43 -4.81 0.73
C SER A 57 7.67 -4.90 -0.60
N ILE A 58 6.94 -5.99 -0.79
CA ILE A 58 6.01 -6.16 -1.92
C ILE A 58 4.69 -5.52 -1.51
N VAL A 59 4.37 -4.39 -2.12
CA VAL A 59 3.17 -3.62 -1.80
C VAL A 59 2.13 -3.90 -2.87
N ILE A 60 0.98 -4.43 -2.46
CA ILE A 60 -0.21 -4.52 -3.30
C ILE A 60 -1.13 -3.33 -3.05
N ALA A 61 -1.83 -2.90 -4.08
CA ALA A 61 -2.59 -1.67 -4.09
C ALA A 61 -4.04 -1.87 -4.59
N ASP A 62 -4.81 -0.78 -4.48
CA ASP A 62 -6.15 -0.58 -5.05
C ASP A 62 -7.10 -1.76 -4.76
N SER A 63 -7.78 -2.30 -5.78
CA SER A 63 -8.90 -3.22 -5.63
C SER A 63 -8.55 -4.48 -4.83
N LEU A 64 -7.31 -4.97 -4.94
CA LEU A 64 -6.86 -6.14 -4.20
C LEU A 64 -6.65 -5.82 -2.71
N ALA A 65 -6.07 -4.67 -2.41
CA ALA A 65 -5.84 -4.21 -1.04
C ALA A 65 -7.15 -3.76 -0.35
N ARG A 66 -8.03 -3.04 -1.06
CA ARG A 66 -9.31 -2.53 -0.53
C ARG A 66 -10.40 -3.59 -0.34
N ASN A 67 -10.13 -4.85 -0.71
CA ASN A 67 -11.11 -5.94 -0.72
C ASN A 67 -12.29 -5.73 -1.70
N GLU A 68 -11.98 -5.18 -2.87
CA GLU A 68 -12.93 -4.83 -3.93
C GLU A 68 -12.60 -5.57 -5.24
N PHE A 69 -11.82 -6.66 -5.15
CA PHE A 69 -11.30 -7.41 -6.29
C PHE A 69 -12.37 -8.24 -6.99
N THR A 70 -12.43 -8.17 -8.33
CA THR A 70 -13.43 -8.89 -9.13
C THR A 70 -12.80 -9.66 -10.28
N VAL A 71 -13.61 -10.48 -10.97
CA VAL A 71 -13.14 -11.19 -12.18
C VAL A 71 -12.76 -10.16 -13.24
N GLY A 72 -11.51 -10.23 -13.71
CA GLY A 72 -10.97 -9.27 -14.69
C GLY A 72 -10.21 -8.09 -14.07
N SER A 73 -10.14 -7.98 -12.74
CA SER A 73 -9.22 -7.06 -12.06
C SER A 73 -7.75 -7.44 -12.34
N ASP A 74 -6.92 -6.42 -12.52
CA ASP A 74 -5.46 -6.45 -12.47
C ASP A 74 -4.99 -6.47 -11.02
N ILE A 75 -3.76 -6.91 -10.81
CA ILE A 75 -3.10 -6.84 -9.51
C ILE A 75 -2.18 -5.63 -9.54
N ASP A 76 -2.64 -4.52 -8.98
CA ASP A 76 -1.80 -3.33 -8.81
C ASP A 76 -0.80 -3.56 -7.69
N TRP A 77 0.47 -3.34 -7.99
CA TRP A 77 1.55 -3.57 -7.06
C TRP A 77 2.78 -2.73 -7.42
N PHE A 78 3.66 -2.54 -6.45
CA PHE A 78 5.00 -2.02 -6.67
C PHE A 78 5.95 -2.61 -5.64
N LEU A 79 7.24 -2.63 -5.98
CA LEU A 79 8.27 -3.07 -5.06
C LEU A 79 8.83 -1.86 -4.31
N LEU A 80 8.46 -1.71 -3.04
CA LEU A 80 9.00 -0.66 -2.20
C LEU A 80 10.42 -1.02 -1.76
N ASN A 81 11.39 -0.18 -2.08
CA ASN A 81 12.80 -0.39 -1.79
C ASN A 81 13.33 0.72 -0.85
N ASP A 82 13.92 0.32 0.27
CA ASP A 82 14.52 1.19 1.27
C ASP A 82 16.01 0.87 1.51
N GLY A 83 16.60 0.07 0.63
CA GLY A 83 18.00 -0.29 0.65
C GLY A 83 18.90 0.68 -0.13
N SER A 84 20.20 0.38 -0.06
CA SER A 84 21.19 1.02 -0.94
C SER A 84 21.03 0.53 -2.38
N ALA A 85 21.64 1.24 -3.34
CA ALA A 85 21.65 0.78 -4.72
C ALA A 85 22.37 -0.59 -4.83
N ASP A 86 21.60 -1.64 -5.10
CA ASP A 86 22.09 -3.01 -5.32
C ASP A 86 21.56 -3.56 -6.65
N SER A 87 22.48 -4.09 -7.45
CA SER A 87 22.20 -4.84 -8.69
C SER A 87 21.23 -6.01 -8.49
N GLN A 88 21.21 -6.64 -7.31
CA GLN A 88 20.35 -7.78 -7.01
C GLN A 88 18.87 -7.40 -6.92
N HIS A 89 18.56 -6.12 -6.68
CA HIS A 89 17.18 -5.63 -6.62
C HIS A 89 16.43 -5.84 -7.94
N HIS A 90 17.12 -5.77 -9.07
CA HIS A 90 16.50 -6.00 -10.37
C HIS A 90 16.08 -7.47 -10.55
N ASP A 91 16.95 -8.41 -10.17
CA ASP A 91 16.63 -9.84 -10.26
C ASP A 91 15.51 -10.23 -9.29
N PHE A 92 15.53 -9.65 -8.08
CA PHE A 92 14.44 -9.83 -7.11
C PHE A 92 13.11 -9.30 -7.66
N PHE A 93 13.11 -8.07 -8.17
CA PHE A 93 11.93 -7.46 -8.78
C PHE A 93 11.38 -8.30 -9.93
N ARG A 94 12.24 -8.82 -10.82
CA ARG A 94 11.81 -9.71 -11.91
C ARG A 94 11.11 -10.97 -11.39
N ARG A 95 11.66 -11.62 -10.35
CA ARG A 95 11.05 -12.82 -9.75
C ARG A 95 9.69 -12.53 -9.13
N VAL A 96 9.55 -11.41 -8.42
CA VAL A 96 8.26 -10.98 -7.86
C VAL A 96 7.25 -10.71 -8.98
N ARG A 97 7.66 -9.97 -10.02
CA ARG A 97 6.84 -9.69 -11.21
C ARG A 97 6.35 -10.97 -11.87
N GLU A 98 7.22 -11.95 -12.07
CA GLU A 98 6.85 -13.25 -12.65
C GLU A 98 5.80 -13.98 -11.82
N GLU A 99 5.94 -14.00 -10.49
CA GLU A 99 4.97 -14.65 -9.61
C GLU A 99 3.62 -13.93 -9.57
N ILE A 100 3.60 -12.59 -9.60
CA ILE A 100 2.37 -11.82 -9.65
C ILE A 100 1.66 -12.01 -11.00
N ASN A 101 2.40 -11.97 -12.11
CA ASN A 101 1.84 -12.13 -13.46
C ASN A 101 1.21 -13.51 -13.69
N LYS A 102 1.72 -14.57 -13.05
CA LYS A 102 1.10 -15.90 -13.09
C LYS A 102 -0.31 -15.93 -12.46
N ARG A 103 -0.62 -14.97 -11.58
CA ARG A 103 -1.85 -14.92 -10.77
C ARG A 103 -2.81 -13.82 -11.21
N ALA A 104 -2.31 -12.83 -11.95
CA ALA A 104 -3.09 -11.75 -12.52
C ALA A 104 -3.89 -12.25 -13.74
N SER A 105 -5.13 -11.77 -13.90
CA SER A 105 -5.98 -12.15 -15.04
C SER A 105 -5.67 -11.33 -16.31
N LYS A 106 -5.03 -10.17 -16.13
CA LYS A 106 -4.59 -9.24 -17.17
C LYS A 106 -3.34 -8.51 -16.64
N PRO A 107 -2.51 -7.92 -17.52
CA PRO A 107 -1.42 -7.06 -17.05
C PRO A 107 -1.96 -5.85 -16.29
N VAL A 108 -1.11 -5.28 -15.45
CA VAL A 108 -1.33 -3.99 -14.81
C VAL A 108 -1.66 -2.93 -15.87
N GLY A 109 -2.55 -1.99 -15.52
CA GLY A 109 -2.89 -0.86 -16.38
C GLY A 109 -1.65 -0.16 -16.96
N PRO A 110 -1.77 0.49 -18.14
CA PRO A 110 -0.65 1.11 -18.84
C PRO A 110 -0.08 2.35 -18.13
N GLU A 111 -0.72 2.79 -17.05
CA GLU A 111 -0.27 3.86 -16.19
C GLU A 111 1.02 3.41 -15.50
N ALA A 112 2.13 4.10 -15.78
CA ALA A 112 3.48 3.75 -15.31
C ALA A 112 3.70 3.96 -13.80
N ILE A 113 2.66 3.75 -13.00
CA ILE A 113 2.58 3.91 -11.55
C ILE A 113 2.80 2.55 -10.87
N PHE A 114 2.34 1.47 -11.48
CA PHE A 114 2.40 0.12 -10.93
C PHE A 114 3.30 -0.77 -11.77
N ASP A 115 3.62 -1.96 -11.26
CA ASP A 115 4.61 -2.88 -11.83
C ASP A 115 6.00 -2.23 -12.00
N ILE A 116 6.45 -1.50 -10.98
CA ILE A 116 7.75 -0.82 -10.94
C ILE A 116 8.41 -0.92 -9.55
N PRO A 117 9.74 -0.80 -9.46
CA PRO A 117 10.41 -0.50 -8.20
C PRO A 117 10.18 0.96 -7.81
N VAL A 118 9.85 1.19 -6.53
CA VAL A 118 9.64 2.52 -5.96
C VAL A 118 10.60 2.69 -4.79
N PHE A 119 11.41 3.74 -4.82
CA PHE A 119 12.44 3.95 -3.81
C PHE A 119 11.99 4.92 -2.72
N SER A 120 12.18 4.52 -1.46
CA SER A 120 11.79 5.29 -0.27
C SER A 120 12.39 6.70 -0.24
N HIS A 121 13.65 6.84 -0.65
CA HIS A 121 14.36 8.12 -0.62
C HIS A 121 13.68 9.17 -1.49
N ILE A 122 13.10 8.77 -2.63
CA ILE A 122 12.31 9.67 -3.48
C ILE A 122 11.00 10.02 -2.77
N LEU A 123 10.29 9.03 -2.23
CA LEU A 123 9.02 9.25 -1.53
C LEU A 123 9.15 10.16 -0.30
N VAL A 124 10.31 10.14 0.37
CA VAL A 124 10.56 10.92 1.59
C VAL A 124 11.20 12.28 1.29
N HIS A 125 12.27 12.31 0.49
CA HIS A 125 13.06 13.53 0.32
C HIS A 125 12.55 14.46 -0.78
N ALA A 126 11.77 13.95 -1.73
CA ALA A 126 11.22 14.80 -2.79
C ALA A 126 10.05 15.65 -2.31
N ILE A 127 9.42 15.35 -1.16
CA ILE A 127 8.21 16.02 -0.66
C ILE A 127 8.35 17.55 -0.71
N GLY A 128 7.47 18.19 -1.51
CA GLY A 128 7.41 19.64 -1.73
C GLY A 128 8.63 20.27 -2.43
N GLY A 129 9.54 19.47 -2.97
CA GLY A 129 10.65 19.91 -3.82
C GLY A 129 10.30 19.83 -5.31
N GLU A 130 11.25 20.22 -6.16
CA GLU A 130 11.13 20.18 -7.63
C GLU A 130 10.94 18.75 -8.17
N ASN A 131 11.50 17.76 -7.47
CA ASN A 131 11.40 16.35 -7.83
C ASN A 131 10.11 15.66 -7.31
N ASP A 132 9.17 16.42 -6.73
CA ASP A 132 7.89 15.89 -6.24
C ASP A 132 6.88 15.70 -7.37
N THR A 133 7.03 14.60 -8.10
CA THR A 133 6.18 14.24 -9.23
C THR A 133 4.81 13.71 -8.78
N ASP A 134 3.84 13.76 -9.68
CA ASP A 134 2.51 13.20 -9.44
C ASP A 134 2.57 11.69 -9.14
N SER A 135 3.51 10.96 -9.75
CA SER A 135 3.73 9.55 -9.46
C SER A 135 4.15 9.33 -8.00
N ASN A 136 5.09 10.12 -7.49
CA ASN A 136 5.56 10.00 -6.10
C ASN A 136 4.42 10.29 -5.11
N MET A 137 3.63 11.32 -5.41
CA MET A 137 2.44 11.67 -4.62
C MET A 137 1.42 10.53 -4.62
N ILE A 138 1.11 9.97 -5.79
CA ILE A 138 0.18 8.82 -5.91
C ILE A 138 0.72 7.63 -5.11
N HIS A 139 2.01 7.31 -5.18
CA HIS A 139 2.59 6.24 -4.36
C HIS A 139 2.46 6.49 -2.87
N ARG A 140 2.68 7.73 -2.39
CA ARG A 140 2.44 8.08 -0.99
C ARG A 140 0.98 7.89 -0.60
N LEU A 141 0.05 8.37 -1.42
CA LEU A 141 -1.39 8.26 -1.18
C LEU A 141 -1.83 6.79 -1.09
N VAL A 142 -1.43 5.99 -2.08
CA VAL A 142 -1.68 4.54 -2.13
C VAL A 142 -1.07 3.83 -0.92
N LEU A 143 0.16 4.18 -0.52
CA LEU A 143 0.80 3.63 0.69
C LEU A 143 0.00 3.87 1.96
N PHE A 144 -0.71 4.99 2.08
CA PHE A 144 -1.50 5.28 3.28
C PHE A 144 -2.92 4.75 3.22
N LEU A 145 -3.56 4.82 2.05
CA LEU A 145 -5.01 4.63 1.94
C LEU A 145 -5.40 3.29 1.32
N GLU A 146 -4.61 2.79 0.38
CA GLU A 146 -5.06 1.78 -0.57
C GLU A 146 -4.07 0.64 -0.72
N SER A 147 -3.26 0.34 0.31
CA SER A 147 -2.23 -0.69 0.22
C SER A 147 -2.26 -1.69 1.35
N GLU A 148 -1.86 -2.91 1.00
CA GLU A 148 -1.48 -3.98 1.91
C GLU A 148 -0.10 -4.53 1.50
N VAL A 149 0.53 -5.30 2.39
CA VAL A 149 1.85 -5.89 2.15
C VAL A 149 1.73 -7.40 2.05
N ILE A 150 2.50 -7.99 1.13
CA ILE A 150 2.75 -9.42 1.08
C ILE A 150 4.17 -9.67 1.63
N GLY A 151 4.29 -10.60 2.60
CA GLY A 151 5.57 -10.92 3.25
C GLY A 151 5.89 -9.98 4.41
N SER A 152 7.16 -9.59 4.56
CA SER A 152 7.58 -8.68 5.64
C SER A 152 7.03 -7.27 5.47
N ASN A 153 6.49 -6.71 6.55
CA ASN A 153 5.98 -5.34 6.63
C ASN A 153 6.99 -4.33 7.22
N ASP A 154 8.24 -4.74 7.46
CA ASP A 154 9.22 -3.90 8.14
C ASP A 154 9.55 -2.62 7.35
N VAL A 155 9.94 -2.79 6.07
CA VAL A 155 10.25 -1.69 5.16
C VAL A 155 9.01 -0.83 4.91
N TYR A 156 7.87 -1.45 4.64
CA TYR A 156 6.59 -0.73 4.50
C TYR A 156 6.28 0.18 5.69
N ASN A 157 6.38 -0.35 6.91
CA ASN A 157 6.11 0.42 8.13
C ASN A 157 7.17 1.50 8.38
N HIS A 158 8.44 1.20 8.11
CA HIS A 158 9.53 2.17 8.24
C HIS A 158 9.32 3.36 7.30
N VAL A 159 9.06 3.10 6.02
CA VAL A 159 8.85 4.15 5.01
C VAL A 159 7.61 4.98 5.31
N LYS A 160 6.47 4.37 5.70
CA LYS A 160 5.27 5.12 6.11
C LYS A 160 5.57 6.07 7.27
N ARG A 161 6.33 5.61 8.28
CA ARG A 161 6.75 6.48 9.40
C ARG A 161 7.68 7.59 8.94
N ALA A 162 8.62 7.30 8.04
CA ALA A 162 9.54 8.31 7.51
C ALA A 162 8.80 9.40 6.73
N ILE A 163 7.84 9.03 5.88
CA ILE A 163 6.98 9.95 5.14
C ILE A 163 6.15 10.81 6.10
N LEU A 164 5.47 10.21 7.08
CA LEU A 164 4.71 10.97 8.09
C LEU A 164 5.61 11.92 8.89
N LYS A 165 6.79 11.44 9.30
CA LYS A 165 7.77 12.27 10.02
C LYS A 165 8.21 13.45 9.17
N ARG A 166 8.39 13.28 7.85
CA ARG A 166 8.68 14.37 6.92
C ARG A 166 7.56 15.41 6.90
N TYR A 167 6.31 14.99 6.72
CA TYR A 167 5.16 15.90 6.73
C TYR A 167 5.00 16.67 8.05
N LEU A 168 5.30 16.02 9.18
CA LEU A 168 5.17 16.61 10.51
C LEU A 168 6.35 17.52 10.89
N LEU A 169 7.59 17.16 10.55
CA LEU A 169 8.76 17.96 10.92
C LEU A 169 8.88 19.25 10.11
N GLU A 170 8.46 19.25 8.85
CA GLU A 170 8.57 20.43 8.01
C GLU A 170 7.41 21.43 8.19
N ASP A 171 6.37 21.03 8.91
CA ASP A 171 5.24 21.89 9.18
C ASP A 171 5.41 22.68 10.49
N ARG A 172 5.97 23.88 10.36
CA ARG A 172 6.08 24.84 11.46
C ARG A 172 4.72 25.26 12.03
N GLY A 173 3.64 25.19 11.24
CA GLY A 173 2.28 25.57 11.64
C GLY A 173 1.68 24.64 12.69
N LEU A 174 1.99 23.33 12.61
CA LEU A 174 1.63 22.33 13.61
C LEU A 174 2.32 22.55 14.96
N TRP A 175 3.60 22.96 14.95
CA TRP A 175 4.38 23.16 16.19
C TRP A 175 4.14 24.52 16.86
N LEU A 176 3.72 25.54 16.10
CA LEU A 176 3.57 26.92 16.59
C LEU A 176 2.14 27.27 17.05
N GLY A 177 1.25 26.28 17.17
CA GLY A 177 -0.05 26.45 17.85
C GLY A 177 -1.04 27.36 17.10
N THR A 178 -0.94 27.44 15.78
CA THR A 178 -1.94 28.16 14.97
C THR A 178 -3.23 27.32 14.88
N ASN A 179 -4.39 27.98 15.00
CA ASN A 179 -5.70 27.33 14.99
C ASN A 179 -5.94 26.63 13.64
N PHE A 180 -5.72 25.32 13.59
CA PHE A 180 -6.00 24.41 12.47
C PHE A 180 -5.31 24.71 11.15
N HIS A 181 -4.23 23.97 10.84
CA HIS A 181 -3.81 23.76 9.45
C HIS A 181 -3.44 22.28 9.25
N VAL A 182 -4.02 21.67 8.21
CA VAL A 182 -3.44 20.48 7.58
C VAL A 182 -2.02 20.85 7.16
N SER A 183 -1.03 19.97 7.37
CA SER A 183 0.35 20.27 6.98
C SER A 183 0.41 20.77 5.55
N SER A 184 1.06 21.91 5.29
CA SER A 184 1.07 22.53 3.95
C SER A 184 1.58 21.56 2.87
N PHE A 185 2.42 20.60 3.26
CA PHE A 185 2.88 19.51 2.40
C PHE A 185 1.80 18.44 2.19
N LEU A 186 1.07 18.05 3.24
CA LEU A 186 -0.09 17.17 3.11
C LEU A 186 -1.21 17.85 2.30
N GLN A 187 -1.39 19.17 2.47
CA GLN A 187 -2.33 19.97 1.72
C GLN A 187 -1.93 20.04 0.24
N ASN A 188 -0.64 20.22 -0.08
CA ASN A 188 -0.13 20.16 -1.45
C ASN A 188 -0.49 18.83 -2.12
N ASP A 189 -0.32 17.71 -1.40
CA ASP A 189 -0.68 16.39 -1.90
C ASP A 189 -2.20 16.19 -2.07
N THR A 190 -3.04 16.89 -1.30
CA THR A 190 -4.51 16.83 -1.46
C THR A 190 -5.08 17.86 -2.44
N ALA A 191 -4.43 19.00 -2.65
CA ALA A 191 -4.96 20.15 -3.39
C ALA A 191 -4.49 20.22 -4.86
N ARG A 192 -3.58 19.32 -5.27
CA ARG A 192 -3.22 19.13 -6.68
C ARG A 192 -4.32 18.41 -7.49
N PHE A 193 -5.41 17.98 -6.86
CA PHE A 193 -6.59 17.37 -7.48
C PHE A 193 -7.85 18.20 -7.29
#